data_AF-A0A3D1AVQ6-F1
#
_entry.id   AF-A0A3D1AVQ6-F1
#
_cell.length_a   1.000
_cell.length_b   1.000
_cell.length_c   1.000
_cell.angle_alpha   90.00
_cell.angle_beta   90.00
_cell.angle_gamma   90.00
#
_symmetry.space_group_name_H-M   'P 1'
#
loop_
_entity.id
_entity.type
_entity.pdbx_description
1 polymer ?
#
loop_
_entity_poly.entity_id
_entity_poly.type
_entity_poly.pdbx_seq_one_letter_code
_entity_poly.pdbx_strand_id
1 'polypeptide(L)'
;KVLLIGAGGLGAPLGLYLAAAGIGRIGIVDFDVVDHTNLHRQVIHGTADVGRKKLDSAMDRMRDINPNVELVPYEAALTSENALDILRDYDVVVDGTDNFPTRYLVNDACVLLGKPNVYGSIFRFEGQATVFGFPGGPCYRCSYPEPPPPGLV
;
A
#
# COMPACT_ATOMS: atom_id res chain seq x y z
N LYS A 1 -6.83 -10.70 7.14
CA LYS A 1 -6.67 -9.25 7.37
C LYS A 1 -5.59 -8.74 6.44
N VAL A 2 -5.84 -7.67 5.69
CA VAL A 2 -4.89 -7.13 4.70
C VAL A 2 -4.46 -5.74 5.11
N LEU A 3 -3.16 -5.44 5.02
CA LEU A 3 -2.65 -4.07 5.13
C LEU A 3 -2.32 -3.55 3.73
N LEU A 4 -2.93 -2.43 3.35
CA LEU A 4 -2.62 -1.71 2.13
C LEU A 4 -1.72 -0.51 2.48
N ILE A 5 -0.54 -0.45 1.88
CA ILE A 5 0.42 0.64 2.10
C ILE A 5 0.40 1.56 0.87
N GLY A 6 -0.12 2.76 1.07
CA GLY A 6 -0.39 3.75 0.04
C GLY A 6 -1.76 3.55 -0.63
N ALA A 7 -2.53 4.65 -0.76
CA ALA A 7 -3.77 4.75 -1.51
C ALA A 7 -3.54 5.45 -2.88
N GLY A 8 -2.31 5.40 -3.39
CA GLY A 8 -1.89 6.02 -4.65
C GLY A 8 -2.29 5.24 -5.90
N GLY A 9 -1.51 5.36 -6.99
CA GLY A 9 -1.88 4.78 -8.29
C GLY A 9 -2.01 3.24 -8.29
N LEU A 10 -1.15 2.56 -7.52
CA LEU A 10 -1.23 1.11 -7.32
C LEU A 10 -2.26 0.75 -6.25
N GLY A 11 -2.25 1.47 -5.13
CA GLY A 11 -3.12 1.18 -4.00
C GLY A 11 -4.61 1.46 -4.26
N ALA A 12 -4.93 2.44 -5.10
CA ALA A 12 -6.30 2.81 -5.44
C ALA A 12 -7.13 1.63 -6.01
N PRO A 13 -6.73 0.98 -7.12
CA PRO A 13 -7.48 -0.19 -7.61
C PRO A 13 -7.46 -1.36 -6.62
N LEU A 14 -6.36 -1.55 -5.87
CA LEU A 14 -6.28 -2.60 -4.85
C LEU A 14 -7.32 -2.40 -3.75
N GLY A 15 -7.41 -1.20 -3.17
CA GLY A 15 -8.39 -0.88 -2.13
C GLY A 15 -9.83 -1.11 -2.60
N LEU A 16 -10.16 -0.66 -3.81
CA LEU A 16 -11.49 -0.88 -4.42
C LEU A 16 -11.84 -2.37 -4.49
N TYR A 17 -10.95 -3.20 -5.03
CA TYR A 17 -11.21 -4.63 -5.21
C TYR A 17 -11.13 -5.43 -3.90
N LEU A 18 -10.26 -5.07 -2.96
CA LEU A 18 -10.19 -5.72 -1.64
C LEU A 18 -11.49 -5.47 -0.85
N ALA A 19 -12.03 -4.24 -0.90
CA ALA A 19 -13.32 -3.92 -0.29
C ALA A 19 -14.48 -4.68 -0.97
N ALA A 20 -14.52 -4.67 -2.30
CA ALA A 20 -15.56 -5.38 -3.07
C ALA A 20 -15.54 -6.90 -2.84
N ALA A 21 -14.34 -7.49 -2.68
CA ALA A 21 -14.17 -8.89 -2.36
C ALA A 21 -14.62 -9.26 -0.93
N GLY A 22 -14.89 -8.27 -0.07
CA GLY A 22 -15.35 -8.51 1.31
C GLY A 22 -14.25 -9.02 2.24
N ILE A 23 -13.00 -8.57 2.05
CA ILE A 23 -11.92 -8.87 3.00
C ILE A 23 -12.32 -8.32 4.38
N GLY A 24 -12.46 -9.19 5.37
CA GLY A 24 -13.10 -8.83 6.65
C GLY A 24 -12.51 -7.61 7.36
N ARG A 25 -11.17 -7.43 7.28
CA ARG A 25 -10.48 -6.24 7.82
C ARG A 25 -9.37 -5.78 6.88
N ILE A 26 -9.38 -4.48 6.56
CA ILE A 26 -8.40 -3.81 5.71
C ILE A 26 -7.82 -2.61 6.46
N GLY A 27 -6.51 -2.63 6.71
CA GLY A 27 -5.77 -1.47 7.18
C GLY A 27 -5.26 -0.66 6.00
N ILE A 28 -5.28 0.67 6.09
CA ILE A 28 -4.77 1.56 5.04
C ILE A 28 -3.80 2.55 5.64
N VAL A 29 -2.57 2.60 5.12
CA VAL A 29 -1.53 3.55 5.53
C VAL A 29 -1.34 4.58 4.42
N ASP A 30 -1.67 5.84 4.68
CA ASP A 30 -1.39 6.95 3.77
C ASP A 30 -1.32 8.26 4.58
N PHE A 31 -0.51 9.21 4.15
CA PHE A 31 -0.30 10.50 4.82
C PHE A 31 -0.53 11.68 3.90
N ASP A 32 -0.78 11.43 2.62
CA ASP A 32 -0.79 12.44 1.58
C ASP A 32 -2.22 12.96 1.33
N VAL A 33 -2.31 14.03 0.54
CA VAL A 33 -3.57 14.67 0.17
C VAL A 33 -3.92 14.39 -1.29
N VAL A 34 -5.22 14.36 -1.59
CA VAL A 34 -5.71 14.18 -2.96
C VAL A 34 -5.33 15.41 -3.77
N ASP A 35 -4.63 15.19 -4.88
CA ASP A 35 -4.20 16.24 -5.80
C ASP A 35 -4.75 15.98 -7.20
N HIS A 36 -5.16 17.06 -7.89
CA HIS A 36 -5.78 16.98 -9.21
C HIS A 36 -4.85 16.35 -10.26
N THR A 37 -3.53 16.52 -10.13
CA THR A 37 -2.53 15.92 -11.02
C THR A 37 -2.42 14.41 -10.88
N ASN A 38 -3.01 13.83 -9.84
CA ASN A 38 -2.95 12.40 -9.56
C ASN A 38 -4.23 11.64 -9.91
N LEU A 39 -5.35 12.35 -10.15
CA LEU A 39 -6.66 11.75 -10.39
C LEU A 39 -6.71 10.84 -11.64
N HIS A 40 -5.84 11.08 -12.63
CA HIS A 40 -5.80 10.25 -13.85
C HIS A 40 -5.39 8.79 -13.59
N ARG A 41 -4.81 8.48 -12.42
CA ARG A 41 -4.36 7.12 -12.06
C ARG A 41 -4.82 6.66 -10.67
N GLN A 42 -5.25 7.57 -9.81
CA GLN A 42 -5.73 7.25 -8.45
C GLN A 42 -7.26 7.15 -8.43
N VAL A 43 -7.78 6.12 -9.09
CA VAL A 43 -9.22 5.93 -9.39
C VAL A 43 -10.14 5.73 -8.17
N ILE A 44 -9.57 5.61 -6.97
CA ILE A 44 -10.31 5.55 -5.71
C ILE A 44 -10.77 6.94 -5.23
N HIS A 45 -10.14 8.01 -5.73
CA HIS A 45 -10.44 9.40 -5.38
C HIS A 45 -11.25 10.10 -6.47
N GLY A 46 -12.01 11.13 -6.10
CA GLY A 46 -12.76 11.98 -7.03
C GLY A 46 -12.32 13.44 -7.03
N THR A 47 -12.79 14.21 -8.01
CA THR A 47 -12.55 15.67 -8.09
C THR A 47 -13.06 16.41 -6.85
N ALA A 48 -14.17 15.94 -6.26
CA ALA A 48 -14.72 16.52 -5.02
C ALA A 48 -13.81 16.30 -3.80
N ASP A 49 -12.85 15.38 -3.88
CA ASP A 49 -11.94 15.06 -2.78
C ASP A 49 -10.63 15.84 -2.85
N VAL A 50 -10.37 16.63 -3.89
CA VAL A 50 -9.12 17.40 -4.02
C VAL A 50 -8.92 18.30 -2.79
N GLY A 51 -7.74 18.18 -2.17
CA GLY A 51 -7.39 18.85 -0.91
C GLY A 51 -7.79 18.09 0.35
N ARG A 52 -8.60 17.03 0.27
CA ARG A 52 -8.84 16.10 1.39
C ARG A 52 -7.67 15.14 1.54
N LYS A 53 -7.51 14.55 2.72
CA LYS A 53 -6.58 13.45 2.94
C LYS A 53 -6.95 12.27 2.03
N LYS A 54 -5.95 11.67 1.37
CA LYS A 54 -6.17 10.46 0.56
C LYS A 54 -6.79 9.35 1.40
N LEU A 55 -6.33 9.21 2.64
CA LEU A 55 -6.85 8.23 3.56
C LEU A 55 -8.36 8.37 3.76
N ASP A 56 -8.86 9.58 4.05
CA ASP A 56 -10.29 9.81 4.25
C ASP A 56 -11.10 9.52 2.98
N SER A 57 -10.66 10.02 1.82
CA SER A 57 -11.33 9.77 0.53
C SER A 57 -11.38 8.28 0.18
N ALA A 58 -10.28 7.56 0.37
CA ALA A 58 -10.22 6.12 0.13
C ALA A 58 -11.15 5.34 1.07
N MET A 59 -11.16 5.70 2.35
CA MET A 59 -12.00 5.06 3.36
C MET A 59 -13.49 5.27 3.04
N ASP A 60 -13.90 6.48 2.68
CA ASP A 60 -15.28 6.77 2.29
C ASP A 60 -15.68 5.95 1.07
N ARG A 61 -14.81 5.89 0.04
CA ARG A 61 -15.08 5.13 -1.17
C ARG A 61 -15.17 3.63 -0.92
N MET A 62 -14.31 3.07 -0.08
CA MET A 62 -14.33 1.64 0.25
C MET A 62 -15.55 1.28 1.11
N ARG A 63 -15.98 2.15 2.03
CA ARG A 63 -17.24 1.94 2.80
C ARG A 63 -18.46 1.97 1.90
N ASP A 64 -18.50 2.88 0.93
CA ASP A 64 -19.57 2.98 -0.07
C ASP A 64 -19.68 1.68 -0.90
N ILE A 65 -18.55 1.07 -1.25
CA ILE A 65 -18.51 -0.21 -1.94
C ILE A 65 -19.01 -1.36 -1.07
N ASN A 66 -18.53 -1.45 0.17
CA ASN A 66 -18.92 -2.52 1.08
C ASN A 66 -18.86 -2.07 2.56
N PRO A 67 -20.02 -1.76 3.18
CA PRO A 67 -20.05 -1.27 4.55
C PRO A 67 -19.77 -2.37 5.59
N ASN A 68 -19.69 -3.64 5.19
CA ASN A 68 -19.44 -4.77 6.09
C ASN A 68 -17.95 -5.04 6.33
N VAL A 69 -17.06 -4.34 5.61
CA VAL A 69 -15.62 -4.45 5.79
C VAL A 69 -15.16 -3.56 6.94
N GLU A 70 -14.38 -4.11 7.88
CA GLU A 70 -13.72 -3.33 8.92
C GLU A 70 -12.53 -2.58 8.28
N LEU A 71 -12.66 -1.26 8.13
CA LEU A 71 -11.58 -0.41 7.64
C LEU A 71 -10.84 0.27 8.79
N VAL A 72 -9.52 0.17 8.80
CA VAL A 72 -8.65 0.74 9.83
C VAL A 72 -7.70 1.79 9.21
N PRO A 73 -7.88 3.08 9.50
CA PRO A 73 -7.02 4.13 8.96
C PRO A 73 -5.72 4.29 9.78
N TYR A 74 -4.60 4.45 9.09
CA TYR A 74 -3.32 4.89 9.66
C TYR A 74 -2.85 6.14 8.91
N GLU A 75 -3.11 7.31 9.50
CA GLU A 75 -2.68 8.59 8.96
C GLU A 75 -1.21 8.86 9.31
N ALA A 76 -0.30 8.18 8.65
CA ALA A 76 1.12 8.29 8.89
C ALA A 76 1.93 7.87 7.66
N ALA A 77 3.11 8.45 7.51
CA ALA A 77 4.15 7.85 6.68
C ALA A 77 4.65 6.58 7.38
N LEU A 78 4.88 5.51 6.61
CA LEU A 78 5.50 4.32 7.15
C LEU A 78 6.98 4.59 7.42
N THR A 79 7.43 4.35 8.66
CA THR A 79 8.81 4.55 9.10
C THR A 79 9.31 3.31 9.84
N SER A 80 10.62 3.22 10.07
CA SER A 80 11.19 2.13 10.87
C SER A 80 10.67 2.10 12.31
N GLU A 81 10.17 3.22 12.82
CA GLU A 81 9.64 3.35 14.18
C GLU A 81 8.23 2.77 14.32
N ASN A 82 7.42 2.79 13.24
CA ASN A 82 6.02 2.37 13.29
C ASN A 82 5.71 1.11 12.47
N ALA A 83 6.58 0.71 11.54
CA ALA A 83 6.28 -0.34 10.58
C ALA A 83 5.96 -1.68 11.26
N LEU A 84 6.77 -2.13 12.21
CA LEU A 84 6.54 -3.42 12.86
C LEU A 84 5.23 -3.46 13.64
N ASP A 85 4.91 -2.38 14.35
CA ASP A 85 3.69 -2.27 15.14
C ASP A 85 2.43 -2.19 14.27
N ILE A 86 2.49 -1.47 13.15
CA ILE A 86 1.37 -1.42 12.21
C ILE A 86 1.18 -2.78 11.53
N LEU A 87 2.25 -3.41 11.04
CA LEU A 87 2.15 -4.61 10.23
C LEU A 87 1.76 -5.86 11.03
N ARG A 88 2.12 -5.94 12.33
CA ARG A 88 1.99 -7.17 13.13
C ARG A 88 0.60 -7.82 13.11
N ASP A 89 -0.46 -7.01 13.04
CA ASP A 89 -1.85 -7.47 13.15
C ASP A 89 -2.48 -7.93 11.83
N TYR A 90 -1.73 -7.89 10.72
CA TYR A 90 -2.21 -8.22 9.38
C TYR A 90 -1.60 -9.51 8.84
N ASP A 91 -2.35 -10.28 8.06
CA ASP A 91 -1.90 -11.58 7.55
C ASP A 91 -1.13 -11.43 6.24
N VAL A 92 -1.49 -10.44 5.44
CA VAL A 92 -0.87 -10.11 4.15
C VAL A 92 -0.65 -8.61 4.06
N VAL A 93 0.50 -8.21 3.55
CA VAL A 93 0.81 -6.81 3.23
C VAL A 93 0.79 -6.63 1.72
N VAL A 94 0.14 -5.56 1.27
CA VAL A 94 0.10 -5.18 -0.14
C VAL A 94 0.78 -3.83 -0.30
N ASP A 95 1.87 -3.82 -1.04
CA ASP A 95 2.73 -2.67 -1.27
C ASP A 95 2.24 -1.88 -2.49
N GLY A 96 1.52 -0.79 -2.22
CA GLY A 96 1.04 0.17 -3.22
C GLY A 96 1.96 1.38 -3.39
N THR A 97 3.20 1.31 -2.90
CA THR A 97 4.13 2.46 -2.82
C THR A 97 4.96 2.62 -4.10
N ASP A 98 5.32 3.86 -4.40
CA ASP A 98 6.04 4.23 -5.61
C ASP A 98 7.46 4.74 -5.36
N ASN A 99 7.99 4.62 -4.14
CA ASN A 99 9.34 5.05 -3.79
C ASN A 99 10.20 3.91 -3.21
N PHE A 100 11.50 3.93 -3.50
CA PHE A 100 12.42 2.89 -3.04
C PHE A 100 12.52 2.77 -1.52
N PRO A 101 12.72 3.85 -0.74
CA PRO A 101 12.85 3.73 0.72
C PRO A 101 11.71 2.96 1.38
N THR A 102 10.46 3.25 1.01
CA THR A 102 9.30 2.54 1.57
C THR A 102 9.25 1.08 1.11
N ARG A 103 9.55 0.76 -0.15
CA ARG A 103 9.61 -0.64 -0.64
C ARG A 103 10.57 -1.51 0.15
N TYR A 104 11.78 -0.99 0.42
CA TYR A 104 12.77 -1.69 1.23
C TYR A 104 12.31 -1.85 2.68
N LEU A 105 11.74 -0.80 3.27
CA LEU A 105 11.19 -0.85 4.63
C LEU A 105 10.06 -1.88 4.77
N VAL A 106 9.11 -1.88 3.82
CA VAL A 106 7.98 -2.83 3.80
C VAL A 106 8.50 -4.26 3.67
N ASN A 107 9.45 -4.50 2.76
CA ASN A 107 10.10 -5.80 2.63
C ASN A 107 10.72 -6.26 3.96
N ASP A 108 11.54 -5.42 4.58
CA ASP A 108 12.30 -5.79 5.77
C ASP A 108 11.36 -6.09 6.94
N ALA A 109 10.33 -5.27 7.12
CA ALA A 109 9.30 -5.51 8.12
C ALA A 109 8.50 -6.80 7.85
N CYS A 110 8.16 -7.08 6.60
CA CYS A 110 7.48 -8.32 6.20
C CYS A 110 8.35 -9.56 6.49
N VAL A 111 9.65 -9.52 6.16
CA VAL A 111 10.59 -10.61 6.45
C VAL A 111 10.71 -10.85 7.95
N LEU A 112 10.92 -9.78 8.74
CA LEU A 112 11.06 -9.89 10.20
C LEU A 112 9.81 -10.45 10.88
N LEU A 113 8.63 -10.17 10.33
CA LEU A 113 7.35 -10.63 10.88
C LEU A 113 6.83 -11.92 10.23
N GLY A 114 7.53 -12.48 9.24
CA GLY A 114 7.10 -13.67 8.52
C GLY A 114 5.80 -13.48 7.73
N LYS A 115 5.61 -12.30 7.11
CA LYS A 115 4.40 -11.93 6.37
C LYS A 115 4.68 -11.89 4.86
N PRO A 116 3.77 -12.40 4.01
CA PRO A 116 3.89 -12.22 2.57
C PRO A 116 3.68 -10.74 2.18
N ASN A 117 4.56 -10.25 1.31
CA ASN A 117 4.48 -8.92 0.70
C ASN A 117 4.05 -9.06 -0.76
N VAL A 118 2.81 -8.67 -1.07
CA VAL A 118 2.30 -8.57 -2.44
C VAL A 118 2.78 -7.26 -3.03
N TYR A 119 3.79 -7.35 -3.89
CA TYR A 119 4.51 -6.21 -4.44
C TYR A 119 3.99 -5.84 -5.82
N GLY A 120 3.86 -4.53 -6.05
CA GLY A 120 3.65 -3.95 -7.37
C GLY A 120 4.58 -2.77 -7.61
N SER A 121 5.01 -2.57 -8.85
CA SER A 121 5.71 -1.35 -9.28
C SER A 121 5.43 -1.04 -10.73
N ILE A 122 5.48 0.25 -11.07
CA ILE A 122 5.33 0.73 -12.45
C ILE A 122 6.49 1.67 -12.75
N PHE A 123 7.08 1.52 -13.93
CA PHE A 123 8.03 2.45 -14.50
C PHE A 123 7.65 2.75 -15.96
N ARG A 124 7.12 3.96 -16.20
CA ARG A 124 6.59 4.38 -17.52
C ARG A 124 5.54 3.40 -18.07
N PHE A 125 5.94 2.54 -19.01
CA PHE A 125 5.08 1.57 -19.70
C PHE A 125 5.29 0.14 -19.21
N GLU A 126 6.16 -0.06 -18.24
CA GLU A 126 6.48 -1.38 -17.68
C GLU A 126 5.88 -1.49 -16.28
N GLY A 127 5.30 -2.65 -15.99
CA GLY A 127 4.79 -3.02 -14.68
C GLY A 127 5.44 -4.30 -14.20
N GLN A 128 5.64 -4.42 -12.90
CA GLN A 128 6.08 -5.63 -12.25
C GLN A 128 5.13 -5.95 -11.09
N ALA A 129 4.82 -7.22 -10.91
CA ALA A 129 4.07 -7.71 -9.77
C ALA A 129 4.62 -9.08 -9.36
N THR A 130 4.78 -9.30 -8.06
CA THR A 130 5.22 -10.58 -7.50
C THR A 130 4.86 -10.66 -6.02
N VAL A 131 5.06 -11.82 -5.40
CA VAL A 131 4.90 -12.01 -3.96
C VAL A 131 6.25 -12.34 -3.35
N PHE A 132 6.73 -11.48 -2.46
CA PHE A 132 7.96 -11.67 -1.68
C PHE A 132 7.64 -12.15 -0.26
N GLY A 133 8.63 -12.77 0.41
CA GLY A 133 8.51 -13.14 1.81
C GLY A 133 7.52 -14.28 2.10
N PHE A 134 7.03 -14.96 1.06
CA PHE A 134 6.26 -16.19 1.22
C PHE A 134 7.20 -17.34 1.66
N PRO A 135 6.77 -18.28 2.52
CA PRO A 135 7.63 -19.35 2.99
C PRO A 135 8.36 -20.10 1.86
N GLY A 136 9.70 -20.11 1.92
CA GLY A 136 10.57 -20.72 0.90
C GLY A 136 10.82 -19.88 -0.36
N GLY A 137 10.21 -18.70 -0.47
CA GLY A 137 10.42 -17.75 -1.57
C GLY A 137 11.48 -16.67 -1.26
N PRO A 138 11.90 -15.89 -2.27
CA PRO A 138 12.83 -14.78 -2.07
C PRO A 138 12.18 -13.61 -1.34
N CYS A 139 12.98 -12.76 -0.70
CA CYS A 139 12.57 -11.41 -0.31
C CYS A 139 12.99 -10.40 -1.39
N TYR A 140 12.50 -9.16 -1.31
CA TYR A 140 12.86 -8.10 -2.24
C TYR A 140 14.38 -7.89 -2.30
N ARG A 141 15.04 -7.90 -1.13
CA ARG A 141 16.51 -7.78 -1.03
C ARG A 141 17.27 -8.96 -1.63
N CYS A 142 16.67 -10.13 -1.76
CA CYS A 142 17.31 -11.25 -2.49
C CYS A 142 17.45 -10.94 -3.98
N SER A 143 16.52 -10.16 -4.54
CA SER A 143 16.55 -9.74 -5.95
C SER A 143 17.28 -8.40 -6.15
N TYR A 144 17.15 -7.48 -5.18
CA TYR A 144 17.72 -6.14 -5.20
C TYR A 144 18.44 -5.85 -3.88
N PRO A 145 19.73 -6.22 -3.75
CA PRO A 145 20.41 -6.20 -2.44
C PRO A 145 20.51 -4.82 -1.79
N GLU A 146 20.77 -3.79 -2.60
CA GLU A 146 21.03 -2.44 -2.14
C GLU A 146 20.04 -1.43 -2.76
N PRO A 147 19.51 -0.49 -1.95
CA PRO A 147 18.69 0.57 -2.48
C PRO A 147 19.47 1.43 -3.47
N PRO A 148 18.81 1.96 -4.52
CA PRO A 148 19.44 2.89 -5.43
C PRO A 148 19.86 4.17 -4.68
N PRO A 149 20.84 4.92 -5.23
CA PRO A 149 21.25 6.22 -4.67
C PRO A 149 20.06 7.15 -4.41
N PRO A 150 20.11 7.99 -3.35
CA PRO A 150 19.07 8.96 -3.07
C PRO A 150 18.77 9.87 -4.28
N GLY A 151 17.49 10.11 -4.56
CA GLY A 151 17.03 10.99 -5.65
C GLY A 151 16.63 10.29 -6.94
N LEU A 152 16.79 8.96 -7.03
CA LEU A 152 16.17 8.15 -8.07
C LEU A 152 14.73 7.82 -7.67
N VAL A 153 13.79 8.08 -8.60
CA VAL A 153 12.35 7.80 -8.46
C VAL A 153 11.95 6.74 -9.47
#